data_AF-A0A8J7JEA6-F1
#
_entry.id   AF-A0A8J7JEA6-F1
#
_cell.length_a   1.000
_cell.length_b   1.000
_cell.length_c   1.000
_cell.angle_alpha   90.00
_cell.angle_beta   90.00
_cell.angle_gamma   90.00
#
_symmetry.space_group_name_H-M   'P 1'
#
loop_
_entity.id
_entity.type
_entity.pdbx_description
1 polymer ?
#
loop_
_entity_poly.entity_id
_entity_poly.type
_entity_poly.pdbx_seq_one_letter_code
_entity_poly.pdbx_strand_id
1 'polypeptide(L)'
;MNKFLLSFMLLFILACNTGNLTIISDLPSTLNEASGIDTTVHSDLIWMLNDSGNPPVLFGTDHNGNIVKKLKLNAKNKDWEDLTSDTKGNLYIGDFGNNTNKRKDLAILIVRADSLKNAKETGVERISFRYPDQKKFPPKKHNFFYDCEAFFHFNDSLYLFTKSHVKGNGGHTNLYKVPAMKGHYTAELIGSFNAGADSDSKITSADIDMHGKQIVLLTHTSVWLFNNFKGTDFLGGTATQLPFYHNSQKESVCFKDPNTLYITDEKTHGSAGYLYEFKLR
;
A
#
# COMPACT_ATOMS: atom_id res chain seq x y z
N MET A 1 -27.65 -19.76 60.26
CA MET A 1 -27.08 -18.44 59.93
C MET A 1 -26.61 -18.47 58.49
N ASN A 2 -27.48 -18.08 57.55
CA ASN A 2 -27.13 -18.04 56.12
C ASN A 2 -26.38 -16.73 55.82
N LYS A 3 -25.09 -16.81 55.54
CA LYS A 3 -24.33 -15.70 54.95
C LYS A 3 -24.34 -15.89 53.44
N PHE A 4 -25.19 -15.14 52.74
CA PHE A 4 -25.08 -14.94 51.30
C PHE A 4 -23.85 -14.07 51.05
N LEU A 5 -22.77 -14.65 50.52
CA LEU A 5 -21.67 -13.89 49.93
C LEU A 5 -22.09 -13.55 48.50
N LEU A 6 -22.46 -12.29 48.24
CA LEU A 6 -22.56 -11.77 46.89
C LEU A 6 -21.12 -11.58 46.37
N SER A 7 -20.70 -12.45 45.45
CA SER A 7 -19.46 -12.27 44.69
C SER A 7 -19.71 -11.23 43.61
N PHE A 8 -19.13 -10.04 43.76
CA PHE A 8 -19.16 -8.98 42.75
C PHE A 8 -18.11 -9.33 41.70
N MET A 9 -18.53 -9.93 40.58
CA MET A 9 -17.66 -10.23 39.46
C MET A 9 -17.35 -8.94 38.71
N LEU A 10 -16.18 -8.36 38.99
CA LEU A 10 -15.67 -7.18 38.29
C LEU A 10 -15.31 -7.59 36.85
N LEU A 11 -16.14 -7.19 35.88
CA LEU A 11 -15.80 -7.31 34.46
C LEU A 11 -14.68 -6.32 34.14
N PHE A 12 -13.44 -6.79 34.12
CA PHE A 12 -12.35 -6.05 33.48
C PHE A 12 -12.55 -6.14 31.97
N ILE A 13 -13.15 -5.09 31.39
CA ILE A 13 -13.04 -4.82 29.96
C ILE A 13 -11.57 -4.55 29.65
N LEU A 14 -10.87 -5.57 29.16
CA LEU A 14 -9.56 -5.41 28.54
C LEU A 14 -9.76 -4.55 27.28
N ALA A 15 -9.57 -3.25 27.41
CA ALA A 15 -9.42 -2.38 26.26
C ALA A 15 -8.19 -2.87 25.49
N CYS A 16 -8.41 -3.43 24.30
CA CYS A 16 -7.33 -3.81 23.41
C CYS A 16 -6.58 -2.52 23.05
N ASN A 17 -5.38 -2.33 23.59
CA ASN A 17 -4.57 -1.16 23.27
C ASN A 17 -3.93 -1.39 21.90
N THR A 18 -4.59 -0.94 20.84
CA THR A 18 -4.10 -0.97 19.47
C THR A 18 -2.99 0.05 19.19
N GLY A 19 -2.53 0.77 20.23
CA GLY A 19 -1.58 1.87 20.11
C GLY A 19 -2.18 3.05 19.36
N ASN A 20 -1.44 3.58 18.38
CA ASN A 20 -1.89 4.72 17.56
C ASN A 20 -2.85 4.33 16.43
N LEU A 21 -3.19 3.04 16.30
CA LEU A 21 -4.06 2.50 15.26
C LEU A 21 -5.52 2.49 15.74
N THR A 22 -6.42 3.16 15.02
CA THR A 22 -7.86 3.23 15.33
C THR A 22 -8.65 2.68 14.16
N ILE A 23 -9.59 1.77 14.42
CA ILE A 23 -10.53 1.29 13.39
C ILE A 23 -11.55 2.40 13.10
N ILE A 24 -11.70 2.75 11.82
CA ILE A 24 -12.77 3.65 11.36
C ILE A 24 -14.02 2.85 11.04
N SER A 25 -13.87 1.80 10.22
CA SER A 25 -14.98 1.03 9.69
C SER A 25 -14.54 -0.35 9.21
N ASP A 26 -15.50 -1.27 9.15
CA ASP A 26 -15.38 -2.50 8.38
C ASP A 26 -15.44 -2.14 6.89
N LEU A 27 -14.57 -2.73 6.08
CA LEU A 27 -14.65 -2.61 4.63
C LEU A 27 -15.79 -3.50 4.10
N PRO A 28 -16.58 -3.02 3.12
CA PRO A 28 -17.59 -3.84 2.46
C PRO A 28 -16.99 -5.12 1.89
N SER A 29 -17.76 -6.20 1.82
CA SER A 29 -17.29 -7.50 1.30
C SER A 29 -16.79 -7.48 -0.16
N THR A 30 -17.12 -6.43 -0.91
CA THR A 30 -16.57 -6.19 -2.26
C THR A 30 -15.14 -5.66 -2.25
N LEU A 31 -14.60 -5.27 -1.08
CA LEU A 31 -13.23 -4.82 -0.83
C LEU A 31 -12.51 -5.80 0.12
N ASN A 32 -12.69 -7.11 -0.09
CA ASN A 32 -12.14 -8.14 0.79
C ASN A 32 -10.63 -8.40 0.58
N GLU A 33 -10.07 -7.96 -0.55
CA GLU A 33 -8.66 -8.11 -0.92
C GLU A 33 -8.05 -6.72 -1.17
N ALA A 34 -8.38 -5.74 -0.33
CA ALA A 34 -7.99 -4.35 -0.52
C ALA A 34 -6.47 -4.17 -0.37
N SER A 35 -5.79 -3.95 -1.50
CA SER A 35 -4.32 -3.88 -1.58
C SER A 35 -3.77 -2.48 -1.90
N GLY A 36 -4.58 -1.58 -2.47
CA GLY A 36 -4.18 -0.18 -2.69
C GLY A 36 -5.17 0.82 -2.11
N ILE A 37 -4.67 1.96 -1.62
CA ILE A 37 -5.44 3.09 -1.10
C ILE A 37 -4.77 4.43 -1.45
N ASP A 38 -5.56 5.45 -1.85
CA ASP A 38 -5.08 6.84 -1.90
C ASP A 38 -6.25 7.83 -1.94
N THR A 39 -5.97 9.08 -1.61
CA THR A 39 -6.86 10.23 -1.85
C THR A 39 -6.43 10.98 -3.11
N THR A 40 -7.21 11.96 -3.55
CA THR A 40 -6.83 12.81 -4.70
C THR A 40 -7.12 14.26 -4.42
N VAL A 41 -6.35 15.19 -4.98
CA VAL A 41 -6.48 16.65 -4.76
C VAL A 41 -7.81 17.28 -5.21
N HIS A 42 -8.69 16.52 -5.87
CA HIS A 42 -9.95 17.00 -6.46
C HIS A 42 -11.19 16.25 -5.96
N SER A 43 -11.05 15.41 -4.94
CA SER A 43 -12.15 14.60 -4.43
C SER A 43 -11.92 14.23 -2.97
N ASP A 44 -12.98 14.30 -2.15
CA ASP A 44 -12.98 13.79 -0.77
C ASP A 44 -13.16 12.27 -0.70
N LEU A 45 -12.99 11.58 -1.83
CA LEU A 45 -13.13 10.13 -1.90
C LEU A 45 -11.79 9.49 -1.55
N ILE A 46 -11.85 8.41 -0.80
CA ILE A 46 -10.75 7.50 -0.61
C ILE A 46 -10.87 6.43 -1.70
N TRP A 47 -9.91 6.40 -2.61
CA TRP A 47 -9.86 5.43 -3.69
C TRP A 47 -9.18 4.15 -3.21
N MET A 48 -9.76 3.01 -3.57
CA MET A 48 -9.26 1.69 -3.25
C MET A 48 -9.37 0.76 -4.45
N LEU A 49 -8.58 -0.31 -4.44
CA LEU A 49 -8.66 -1.43 -5.38
C LEU A 49 -8.46 -2.74 -4.63
N ASN A 50 -8.86 -3.84 -5.27
CA ASN A 50 -8.54 -5.19 -4.81
C ASN A 50 -7.35 -5.78 -5.59
N ASP A 51 -6.67 -6.72 -4.94
CA ASP A 51 -5.55 -7.48 -5.47
C ASP A 51 -5.91 -8.37 -6.69
N SER A 52 -4.90 -9.03 -7.24
CA SER A 52 -4.84 -9.92 -8.37
C SER A 52 -6.10 -10.76 -8.63
N GLY A 53 -6.51 -10.82 -9.90
CA GLY A 53 -7.60 -11.67 -10.35
C GLY A 53 -9.01 -11.11 -10.09
N ASN A 54 -9.14 -10.04 -9.31
CA ASN A 54 -10.40 -9.33 -9.12
C ASN A 54 -10.85 -8.57 -10.37
N PRO A 55 -12.14 -8.16 -10.43
CA PRO A 55 -12.60 -7.24 -11.47
C PRO A 55 -11.77 -5.94 -11.50
N PRO A 56 -11.44 -5.40 -12.69
CA PRO A 56 -10.62 -4.18 -12.84
C PRO A 56 -11.44 -2.93 -12.50
N VAL A 57 -11.67 -2.70 -11.22
CA VAL A 57 -12.56 -1.65 -10.70
C VAL A 57 -11.84 -0.84 -9.63
N LEU A 58 -11.88 0.49 -9.76
CA LEU A 58 -11.58 1.41 -8.67
C LEU A 58 -12.85 1.67 -7.87
N PHE A 59 -12.72 1.61 -6.55
CA PHE A 59 -13.79 1.91 -5.61
C PHE A 59 -13.49 3.24 -4.93
N GLY A 60 -14.40 4.19 -5.02
CA GLY A 60 -14.32 5.43 -4.24
C GLY A 60 -15.23 5.31 -3.02
N THR A 61 -14.66 5.40 -1.83
CA THR A 61 -15.40 5.38 -0.57
C THR A 61 -15.51 6.77 0.05
N ASP A 62 -16.53 6.96 0.87
CA ASP A 62 -16.53 8.05 1.85
C ASP A 62 -15.53 7.76 2.99
N HIS A 63 -15.39 8.70 3.94
CA HIS A 63 -14.52 8.54 5.11
C HIS A 63 -15.00 7.47 6.12
N ASN A 64 -16.20 6.90 5.94
CA ASN A 64 -16.71 5.80 6.74
C ASN A 64 -16.54 4.44 6.04
N GLY A 65 -15.75 4.38 4.96
CA GLY A 65 -15.52 3.17 4.18
C GLY A 65 -16.70 2.73 3.31
N ASN A 66 -17.78 3.53 3.20
CA ASN A 66 -18.90 3.18 2.34
C ASN A 66 -18.55 3.45 0.88
N ILE A 67 -18.72 2.44 0.02
CA ILE A 67 -18.53 2.62 -1.42
C ILE A 67 -19.64 3.51 -1.97
N VAL A 68 -19.27 4.72 -2.38
CA VAL A 68 -20.17 5.69 -3.04
C VAL A 68 -19.89 5.78 -4.53
N LYS A 69 -18.78 5.19 -5.00
CA LYS A 69 -18.39 5.20 -6.40
C LYS A 69 -17.70 3.91 -6.84
N LYS A 70 -17.98 3.50 -8.07
CA LYS A 70 -17.28 2.44 -8.79
C LYS A 70 -16.90 2.92 -10.18
N LEU A 71 -15.65 2.76 -10.57
CA LEU A 71 -15.14 3.08 -11.90
C LEU A 71 -14.49 1.84 -12.49
N LYS A 72 -15.09 1.31 -13.56
CA LYS A 72 -14.53 0.18 -14.30
C LYS A 72 -13.39 0.66 -15.21
N LEU A 73 -12.30 -0.10 -15.25
CA LEU A 73 -11.16 0.18 -16.10
C LEU A 73 -11.09 -0.80 -17.27
N ASN A 74 -10.84 -0.29 -18.47
CA ASN A 74 -10.59 -1.09 -19.68
C ASN A 74 -9.16 -1.69 -19.65
N ALA A 75 -8.91 -2.49 -18.63
CA ALA A 75 -7.67 -3.23 -18.37
C ALA A 75 -8.01 -4.58 -17.75
N LYS A 76 -7.00 -5.44 -17.59
CA LYS A 76 -7.13 -6.65 -16.77
C LYS A 76 -6.37 -6.39 -15.48
N ASN A 77 -6.94 -6.81 -14.35
CA ASN A 77 -6.19 -6.94 -13.11
C ASN A 77 -5.38 -8.23 -13.19
N LYS A 78 -4.11 -8.10 -13.58
CA LYS A 78 -3.20 -9.25 -13.70
C LYS A 78 -2.48 -9.52 -12.39
N ASP A 79 -2.04 -8.47 -11.71
CA ASP A 79 -1.38 -8.47 -10.39
C ASP A 79 -1.34 -6.99 -9.93
N TRP A 80 -2.49 -6.47 -9.50
CA TRP A 80 -2.62 -5.09 -9.02
C TRP A 80 -2.33 -4.99 -7.54
N GLU A 81 -1.23 -4.36 -7.19
CA GLU A 81 -0.72 -4.43 -5.81
C GLU A 81 -1.01 -3.16 -5.01
N ASP A 82 -0.92 -1.97 -5.62
CA ASP A 82 -1.01 -0.70 -4.89
C ASP A 82 -1.51 0.45 -5.79
N LEU A 83 -1.82 1.62 -5.20
CA LEU A 83 -2.23 2.83 -5.93
C LEU A 83 -1.68 4.13 -5.32
N THR A 84 -1.40 5.12 -6.18
CA THR A 84 -0.94 6.46 -5.76
C THR A 84 -1.47 7.53 -6.72
N SER A 85 -1.38 8.81 -6.35
CA SER A 85 -1.91 9.94 -7.09
C SER A 85 -0.88 11.03 -7.34
N ASP A 86 -1.06 11.79 -8.41
CA ASP A 86 -0.28 13.00 -8.64
C ASP A 86 -1.01 14.29 -8.22
N THR A 87 -0.27 15.40 -8.22
CA THR A 87 -0.78 16.74 -7.90
C THR A 87 -1.79 17.27 -8.92
N LYS A 88 -2.05 16.56 -10.02
CA LYS A 88 -3.10 16.86 -10.99
C LYS A 88 -4.35 15.99 -10.78
N GLY A 89 -4.32 15.10 -9.79
CA GLY A 89 -5.41 14.17 -9.47
C GLY A 89 -5.49 12.97 -10.42
N ASN A 90 -4.44 12.65 -11.19
CA ASN A 90 -4.38 11.37 -11.88
C ASN A 90 -4.07 10.27 -10.88
N LEU A 91 -4.67 9.10 -11.06
CA LEU A 91 -4.33 7.89 -10.31
C LEU A 91 -3.40 7.00 -11.11
N TYR A 92 -2.48 6.37 -10.40
CA TYR A 92 -1.55 5.36 -10.88
C TYR A 92 -1.85 4.05 -10.16
N ILE A 93 -1.91 2.94 -10.90
CA ILE A 93 -2.19 1.61 -10.36
C ILE A 93 -1.04 0.68 -10.72
N GLY A 94 -0.47 0.01 -9.72
CA GLY A 94 0.65 -0.90 -9.90
C GLY A 94 0.23 -2.27 -10.41
N ASP A 95 0.28 -2.50 -11.73
CA ASP A 95 0.14 -3.84 -12.35
C ASP A 95 1.52 -4.52 -12.47
N PHE A 96 2.12 -4.77 -11.32
CA PHE A 96 3.54 -5.12 -11.21
C PHE A 96 3.87 -6.22 -10.20
N GLY A 97 2.85 -6.80 -9.56
CA GLY A 97 3.01 -8.00 -8.75
C GLY A 97 3.73 -9.10 -9.53
N ASN A 98 4.63 -9.79 -8.85
CA ASN A 98 5.55 -10.74 -9.45
C ASN A 98 6.14 -11.71 -8.41
N ASN A 99 5.30 -12.26 -7.54
CA ASN A 99 5.63 -13.26 -6.52
C ASN A 99 6.59 -14.37 -7.00
N THR A 100 6.37 -14.87 -8.22
CA THR A 100 7.21 -15.93 -8.81
C THR A 100 8.46 -15.44 -9.53
N ASN A 101 8.66 -14.12 -9.63
CA ASN A 101 9.77 -13.44 -10.29
C ASN A 101 9.89 -13.81 -11.80
N LYS A 102 8.77 -14.13 -12.45
CA LYS A 102 8.69 -14.60 -13.85
C LYS A 102 8.17 -13.56 -14.84
N ARG A 103 7.45 -12.54 -14.37
CA ARG A 103 6.83 -11.54 -15.24
C ARG A 103 7.88 -10.68 -15.94
N LYS A 104 7.57 -10.36 -17.20
CA LYS A 104 8.37 -9.50 -18.11
C LYS A 104 7.58 -8.29 -18.60
N ASP A 105 6.34 -8.16 -18.16
CA ASP A 105 5.34 -7.20 -18.63
C ASP A 105 4.84 -6.34 -17.47
N LEU A 106 5.74 -5.97 -16.54
CA LEU A 106 5.41 -5.11 -15.41
C LEU A 106 4.94 -3.74 -15.94
N ALA A 107 3.88 -3.22 -15.35
CA ALA A 107 3.27 -1.99 -15.79
C ALA A 107 2.68 -1.18 -14.63
N ILE A 108 2.51 0.12 -14.87
CA ILE A 108 1.71 1.01 -14.05
C ILE A 108 0.65 1.62 -14.96
N LEU A 109 -0.61 1.52 -14.56
CA LEU A 109 -1.74 2.04 -15.30
C LEU A 109 -2.00 3.49 -14.88
N ILE A 110 -2.30 4.37 -15.82
CA ILE A 110 -2.64 5.77 -15.54
C ILE A 110 -4.13 5.99 -15.80
N VAL A 111 -4.86 6.45 -14.79
CA VAL A 111 -6.25 6.88 -14.87
C VAL A 111 -6.29 8.40 -14.73
N ARG A 112 -6.78 9.07 -15.76
CA ARG A 112 -6.80 10.55 -15.79
C ARG A 112 -7.84 11.12 -14.84
N ALA A 113 -7.51 12.24 -14.19
CA ALA A 113 -8.36 12.90 -13.20
C ALA A 113 -9.80 13.13 -13.66
N ASP A 114 -10.00 13.52 -14.94
CA ASP A 114 -11.33 13.75 -15.49
C ASP A 114 -12.21 12.48 -15.54
N SER A 115 -11.59 11.31 -15.73
CA SER A 115 -12.30 10.03 -15.68
C SER A 115 -12.81 9.72 -14.28
N LEU A 116 -12.08 10.16 -13.24
CA LEU A 116 -12.44 9.94 -11.83
C LEU A 116 -13.68 10.74 -11.41
N LYS A 117 -14.11 11.76 -12.17
CA LYS A 117 -15.25 12.61 -11.81
C LYS A 117 -16.60 12.04 -12.25
N ASN A 118 -16.74 11.67 -13.51
CA ASN A 118 -18.08 11.37 -14.08
C ASN A 118 -18.17 10.05 -14.84
N ALA A 119 -17.06 9.35 -15.09
CA ALA A 119 -17.09 8.12 -15.85
C ALA A 119 -17.60 6.94 -15.01
N LYS A 120 -18.33 6.02 -15.65
CA LYS A 120 -18.62 4.68 -15.12
C LYS A 120 -17.60 3.66 -15.59
N GLU A 121 -16.99 3.91 -16.75
CA GLU A 121 -15.97 3.09 -17.37
C GLU A 121 -14.98 4.00 -18.10
N THR A 122 -13.68 3.69 -18.05
CA THR A 122 -12.66 4.49 -18.72
C THR A 122 -11.49 3.64 -19.23
N GLY A 123 -10.76 4.18 -20.21
CA GLY A 123 -9.48 3.66 -20.67
C GLY A 123 -8.35 3.95 -19.68
N VAL A 124 -7.22 3.27 -19.87
CA VAL A 124 -5.98 3.52 -19.11
C VAL A 124 -4.81 3.71 -20.07
N GLU A 125 -3.89 4.58 -19.68
CA GLU A 125 -2.55 4.61 -20.28
C GLU A 125 -1.61 3.68 -19.50
N ARG A 126 -0.43 3.39 -20.05
CA ARG A 126 0.51 2.43 -19.46
C ARG A 126 1.93 2.96 -19.43
N ILE A 127 2.57 2.77 -18.28
CA ILE A 127 4.02 2.90 -18.08
C ILE A 127 4.53 1.48 -17.93
N SER A 128 5.20 0.95 -18.95
CA SER A 128 5.82 -0.37 -18.85
C SER A 128 7.25 -0.22 -18.38
N PHE A 129 7.71 -1.12 -17.53
CA PHE A 129 9.09 -1.11 -17.07
C PHE A 129 9.66 -2.51 -16.91
N ARG A 130 10.98 -2.56 -16.82
CA ARG A 130 11.75 -3.76 -16.45
C ARG A 130 12.83 -3.38 -15.45
N TYR A 131 13.21 -4.33 -14.61
CA TYR A 131 14.37 -4.18 -13.75
C TYR A 131 15.67 -4.28 -14.56
N PRO A 132 16.67 -3.44 -14.27
CA PRO A 132 17.95 -3.47 -14.98
C PRO A 132 18.75 -4.75 -14.67
N ASP A 133 18.54 -5.33 -13.49
CA ASP A 133 19.32 -6.40 -12.86
C ASP A 133 18.64 -7.78 -12.88
N GLN A 134 17.34 -7.86 -13.19
CA GLN A 134 16.65 -9.13 -13.42
C GLN A 134 17.03 -9.77 -14.76
N LYS A 135 18.09 -10.58 -14.79
CA LYS A 135 18.56 -11.26 -16.01
C LYS A 135 17.89 -12.60 -16.31
N LYS A 136 17.16 -13.17 -15.34
CA LYS A 136 16.50 -14.48 -15.43
C LYS A 136 15.08 -14.42 -14.88
N PHE A 137 14.19 -15.22 -15.45
CA PHE A 137 12.75 -15.22 -15.18
C PHE A 137 12.25 -16.68 -15.03
N PRO A 138 12.33 -17.28 -13.82
CA PRO A 138 12.78 -16.69 -12.57
C PRO A 138 14.31 -16.73 -12.39
N PRO A 139 14.88 -15.90 -11.50
CA PRO A 139 16.26 -16.04 -11.05
C PRO A 139 16.44 -17.28 -10.16
N LYS A 140 17.62 -17.45 -9.55
CA LYS A 140 17.80 -18.45 -8.48
C LYS A 140 17.07 -17.97 -7.22
N LYS A 141 16.61 -18.89 -6.37
CA LYS A 141 15.83 -18.57 -5.15
C LYS A 141 16.46 -17.53 -4.22
N HIS A 142 17.79 -17.49 -4.11
CA HIS A 142 18.50 -16.49 -3.29
C HIS A 142 18.53 -15.08 -3.90
N ASN A 143 17.95 -14.89 -5.09
CA ASN A 143 17.84 -13.63 -5.82
C ASN A 143 16.37 -13.29 -6.15
N PHE A 144 15.40 -13.75 -5.34
CA PHE A 144 13.98 -13.41 -5.52
C PHE A 144 13.67 -12.05 -4.88
N PHE A 145 14.06 -10.98 -5.57
CA PHE A 145 13.92 -9.58 -5.13
C PHE A 145 13.15 -8.71 -6.14
N TYR A 146 12.46 -9.32 -7.10
CA TYR A 146 11.85 -8.63 -8.25
C TYR A 146 10.33 -8.70 -8.22
N ASP A 147 9.77 -8.78 -7.02
CA ASP A 147 8.36 -8.64 -6.76
C ASP A 147 8.06 -7.20 -6.37
N CYS A 148 7.32 -6.45 -7.19
CA CYS A 148 6.99 -5.05 -6.88
C CYS A 148 5.65 -5.03 -6.16
N GLU A 149 5.55 -4.26 -5.08
CA GLU A 149 4.38 -4.31 -4.20
C GLU A 149 3.95 -2.91 -3.78
N ALA A 150 4.91 -2.05 -3.50
CA ALA A 150 4.64 -0.72 -2.96
C ALA A 150 5.21 0.37 -3.87
N PHE A 151 4.52 1.51 -3.99
CA PHE A 151 5.06 2.65 -4.72
C PHE A 151 4.35 3.96 -4.41
N PHE A 152 5.03 5.08 -4.67
CA PHE A 152 4.41 6.39 -4.62
C PHE A 152 4.86 7.29 -5.77
N HIS A 153 4.03 8.29 -6.07
CA HIS A 153 4.35 9.35 -7.01
C HIS A 153 5.04 10.52 -6.30
N PHE A 154 6.16 11.01 -6.87
CA PHE A 154 6.75 12.27 -6.44
C PHE A 154 7.38 13.03 -7.61
N ASN A 155 6.97 14.30 -7.76
CA ASN A 155 7.34 15.18 -8.87
C ASN A 155 6.99 14.63 -10.25
N ASP A 156 7.96 14.09 -10.97
CA ASP A 156 7.85 13.60 -12.35
C ASP A 156 8.07 12.09 -12.46
N SER A 157 8.13 11.40 -11.32
CA SER A 157 8.61 10.03 -11.20
C SER A 157 7.78 9.21 -10.24
N LEU A 158 7.82 7.89 -10.45
CA LEU A 158 7.27 6.87 -9.57
C LEU A 158 8.43 6.14 -8.89
N TYR A 159 8.29 5.91 -7.60
CA TYR A 159 9.29 5.28 -6.74
C TYR A 159 8.75 3.95 -6.25
N LEU A 160 9.41 2.87 -6.69
CA LEU A 160 8.91 1.50 -6.63
C LEU A 160 9.71 0.71 -5.61
N PHE A 161 9.04 0.01 -4.70
CA PHE A 161 9.64 -0.80 -3.66
C PHE A 161 9.30 -2.28 -3.89
N THR A 162 10.34 -3.11 -3.84
CA THR A 162 10.17 -4.55 -4.02
C THR A 162 9.96 -5.29 -2.71
N LYS A 163 9.23 -6.39 -2.74
CA LYS A 163 9.14 -7.40 -1.68
C LYS A 163 10.16 -8.52 -1.93
N SER A 164 10.80 -8.96 -0.86
CA SER A 164 11.77 -10.06 -0.91
C SER A 164 11.09 -11.39 -0.59
N HIS A 165 11.40 -12.41 -1.39
CA HIS A 165 11.05 -13.82 -1.11
C HIS A 165 12.26 -14.66 -0.74
N VAL A 166 13.36 -14.02 -0.35
CA VAL A 166 14.59 -14.68 0.08
C VAL A 166 14.51 -14.99 1.57
N LYS A 167 14.68 -16.27 1.92
CA LYS A 167 14.64 -16.74 3.32
C LYS A 167 15.66 -15.99 4.19
N GLY A 168 15.20 -15.46 5.33
CA GLY A 168 16.02 -14.69 6.27
C GLY A 168 16.30 -13.25 5.81
N ASN A 169 15.65 -12.80 4.74
CA ASN A 169 15.78 -11.45 4.21
C ASN A 169 14.41 -10.89 3.78
N GLY A 170 13.35 -11.17 4.55
CA GLY A 170 11.96 -10.86 4.18
C GLY A 170 11.68 -9.36 4.05
N GLY A 171 12.26 -8.54 4.91
CA GLY A 171 12.11 -7.08 4.87
C GLY A 171 13.06 -6.35 3.95
N HIS A 172 13.90 -7.05 3.17
CA HIS A 172 14.71 -6.40 2.15
C HIS A 172 13.84 -5.85 1.04
N THR A 173 14.02 -4.57 0.74
CA THR A 173 13.38 -3.89 -0.38
C THR A 173 14.43 -3.12 -1.18
N ASN A 174 14.32 -3.20 -2.50
CA ASN A 174 15.04 -2.33 -3.41
C ASN A 174 14.13 -1.18 -3.81
N LEU A 175 14.70 0.02 -3.88
CA LEU A 175 14.02 1.22 -4.35
C LEU A 175 14.42 1.51 -5.80
N TYR A 176 13.45 1.46 -6.68
CA TYR A 176 13.61 1.81 -8.08
C TYR A 176 12.88 3.09 -8.45
N LYS A 177 13.30 3.72 -9.55
CA LYS A 177 12.68 4.92 -10.10
C LYS A 177 12.31 4.71 -11.57
N VAL A 178 11.13 5.19 -11.97
CA VAL A 178 10.69 5.33 -13.38
C VAL A 178 9.98 6.66 -13.60
N PRO A 179 10.03 7.26 -14.81
CA PRO A 179 9.22 8.44 -15.12
C PRO A 179 7.72 8.19 -14.99
N ALA A 180 6.99 9.15 -14.42
CA ALA A 180 5.53 9.13 -14.24
C ALA A 180 4.77 9.52 -15.53
N MET A 181 5.21 9.00 -16.68
CA MET A 181 4.60 9.27 -17.97
C MET A 181 4.52 8.01 -18.81
N LYS A 182 3.52 7.94 -19.69
CA LYS A 182 3.34 6.81 -20.61
C LYS A 182 4.63 6.54 -21.39
N GLY A 183 5.10 5.29 -21.37
CA GLY A 183 6.33 4.90 -22.05
C GLY A 183 6.81 3.50 -21.69
N HIS A 184 8.00 3.16 -22.18
CA HIS A 184 8.70 1.91 -21.88
C HIS A 184 10.06 2.25 -21.26
N TYR A 185 10.29 1.84 -20.03
CA TYR A 185 11.46 2.24 -19.26
C TYR A 185 12.28 1.04 -18.78
N THR A 186 13.58 1.28 -18.58
CA THR A 186 14.37 0.48 -17.66
C THR A 186 14.39 1.23 -16.36
N ALA A 187 13.98 0.59 -15.28
CA ALA A 187 13.97 1.22 -13.97
C ALA A 187 15.40 1.53 -13.51
N GLU A 188 15.58 2.59 -12.74
CA GLU A 188 16.85 2.96 -12.12
C GLU A 188 16.86 2.44 -10.68
N LEU A 189 17.83 1.60 -10.31
CA LEU A 189 18.02 1.19 -8.91
C LEU A 189 18.71 2.33 -8.16
N ILE A 190 18.02 2.92 -7.18
CA ILE A 190 18.51 4.12 -6.48
C ILE A 190 18.73 3.92 -4.98
N GLY A 191 18.35 2.76 -4.43
CA GLY A 191 18.58 2.46 -3.02
C GLY A 191 18.03 1.12 -2.58
N SER A 192 18.20 0.82 -1.30
CA SER A 192 17.62 -0.35 -0.66
C SER A 192 17.44 -0.11 0.84
N PHE A 193 16.50 -0.80 1.45
CA PHE A 193 16.27 -0.79 2.89
C PHE A 193 16.00 -2.21 3.39
N ASN A 194 16.21 -2.47 4.68
CA ASN A 194 15.87 -3.74 5.31
C ASN A 194 15.05 -3.50 6.57
N ALA A 195 13.75 -3.82 6.50
CA ALA A 195 12.79 -3.68 7.59
C ALA A 195 12.83 -4.86 8.60
N GLY A 196 13.65 -5.88 8.36
CA GLY A 196 13.79 -7.06 9.22
C GLY A 196 13.94 -8.37 8.43
N ALA A 197 14.19 -9.47 9.14
CA ALA A 197 14.53 -10.74 8.51
C ALA A 197 13.31 -11.59 8.09
N ASP A 198 12.15 -11.36 8.69
CA ASP A 198 11.02 -12.29 8.67
C ASP A 198 9.92 -11.88 7.67
N SER A 199 8.93 -12.75 7.48
CA SER A 199 7.79 -12.50 6.58
C SER A 199 7.01 -11.25 6.95
N ASP A 200 6.92 -10.96 8.24
CA ASP A 200 6.14 -9.85 8.78
C ASP A 200 6.81 -8.49 8.57
N SER A 201 8.06 -8.49 8.13
CA SER A 201 8.85 -7.32 7.76
C SER A 201 8.75 -6.98 6.27
N LYS A 202 8.05 -7.79 5.47
CA LYS A 202 7.84 -7.51 4.04
C LYS A 202 7.15 -6.17 3.86
N ILE A 203 7.61 -5.40 2.88
CA ILE A 203 6.96 -4.16 2.47
C ILE A 203 5.71 -4.52 1.66
N THR A 204 4.58 -3.91 2.00
CA THR A 204 3.27 -4.13 1.34
C THR A 204 2.77 -2.90 0.61
N SER A 205 2.96 -1.71 1.18
CA SER A 205 2.61 -0.43 0.52
C SER A 205 3.53 0.70 0.98
N ALA A 206 3.53 1.81 0.24
CA ALA A 206 4.36 2.97 0.55
C ALA A 206 3.66 4.27 0.10
N ASP A 207 3.88 5.35 0.83
CA ASP A 207 3.38 6.66 0.44
C ASP A 207 4.31 7.80 0.84
N ILE A 208 4.12 8.97 0.23
CA ILE A 208 4.84 10.21 0.53
C ILE A 208 3.87 11.31 0.92
N ASP A 209 4.21 12.09 1.94
CA ASP A 209 3.34 13.18 2.37
C ASP A 209 3.24 14.28 1.31
N MET A 210 2.15 15.06 1.35
CA MET A 210 1.88 16.14 0.39
C MET A 210 2.99 17.22 0.32
N HIS A 211 3.88 17.27 1.31
CA HIS A 211 5.00 18.20 1.36
C HIS A 211 6.33 17.61 0.89
N GLY A 212 6.40 16.30 0.61
CA GLY A 212 7.62 15.60 0.20
C GLY A 212 8.71 15.62 1.26
N LYS A 213 8.33 15.59 2.53
CA LYS A 213 9.22 15.63 3.71
C LYS A 213 9.25 14.31 4.47
N GLN A 214 8.24 13.47 4.28
CA GLN A 214 8.09 12.21 4.97
C GLN A 214 7.64 11.14 3.98
N ILE A 215 8.27 9.96 4.04
CA ILE A 215 7.71 8.77 3.38
C ILE A 215 7.41 7.72 4.43
N VAL A 216 6.46 6.86 4.13
CA VAL A 216 6.14 5.68 4.94
C VAL A 216 6.33 4.42 4.11
N LEU A 217 6.88 3.38 4.73
CA LEU A 217 6.81 2.01 4.23
C LEU A 217 5.96 1.20 5.20
N LEU A 218 4.95 0.51 4.70
CA LEU A 218 4.10 -0.37 5.48
C LEU A 218 4.67 -1.78 5.48
N THR A 219 4.69 -2.41 6.65
CA THR A 219 4.78 -3.87 6.79
C THR A 219 3.53 -4.38 7.48
N HIS A 220 3.33 -5.70 7.55
CA HIS A 220 2.20 -6.27 8.29
C HIS A 220 2.19 -5.88 9.78
N THR A 221 3.34 -5.53 10.36
CA THR A 221 3.51 -5.30 11.80
C THR A 221 3.92 -3.88 12.17
N SER A 222 4.25 -3.02 11.21
CA SER A 222 4.70 -1.66 11.53
C SER A 222 4.58 -0.70 10.36
N VAL A 223 4.58 0.59 10.68
CA VAL A 223 4.93 1.65 9.75
C VAL A 223 6.40 2.03 9.98
N TRP A 224 7.19 2.08 8.91
CA TRP A 224 8.50 2.73 8.92
C TRP A 224 8.37 4.15 8.39
N LEU A 225 8.56 5.14 9.27
CA LEU A 225 8.54 6.55 8.93
C LEU A 225 9.96 7.03 8.60
N PHE A 226 10.17 7.55 7.39
CA PHE A 226 11.40 8.19 6.98
C PHE A 226 11.21 9.70 6.87
N ASN A 227 12.16 10.47 7.43
CA ASN A 227 12.19 11.93 7.33
C ASN A 227 13.64 12.44 7.37
N ASN A 228 13.84 13.75 7.29
CA ASN A 228 15.17 14.39 7.28
C ASN A 228 16.10 13.94 6.14
N PHE A 229 15.54 13.38 5.07
CA PHE A 229 16.29 13.06 3.85
C PHE A 229 16.55 14.31 2.98
N LYS A 230 17.51 14.22 2.07
CA LYS A 230 17.84 15.29 1.11
C LYS A 230 17.36 14.94 -0.29
N GLY A 231 16.52 15.78 -0.88
CA GLY A 231 16.01 15.56 -2.23
C GLY A 231 15.23 14.25 -2.32
N THR A 232 15.65 13.35 -3.21
CA THR A 232 15.03 12.04 -3.43
C THR A 232 15.79 10.89 -2.75
N ASP A 233 16.73 11.19 -1.85
CA ASP A 233 17.44 10.20 -1.03
C ASP A 233 16.55 9.72 0.13
N PHE A 234 15.34 9.23 -0.18
CA PHE A 234 14.28 8.98 0.81
C PHE A 234 14.70 8.04 1.94
N LEU A 235 15.60 7.09 1.64
CA LEU A 235 16.08 6.07 2.57
C LEU A 235 17.37 6.50 3.31
N GLY A 236 17.99 7.62 2.94
CA GLY A 236 19.19 8.16 3.60
C GLY A 236 18.90 9.03 4.82
N GLY A 237 17.61 9.29 5.12
CA GLY A 237 17.17 10.07 6.26
C GLY A 237 17.10 9.27 7.58
N THR A 238 16.40 9.84 8.56
CA THR A 238 16.05 9.13 9.81
C THR A 238 14.93 8.15 9.54
N ALA A 239 15.13 6.87 9.87
CA ALA A 239 14.11 5.82 9.83
C ALA A 239 13.61 5.50 11.24
N THR A 240 12.30 5.59 11.48
CA THR A 240 11.65 5.27 12.76
C THR A 240 10.62 4.19 12.55
N GLN A 241 10.74 3.09 13.29
CA GLN A 241 9.72 2.03 13.29
C GLN A 241 8.61 2.35 14.29
N LEU A 242 7.37 2.31 13.82
CA LEU A 242 6.16 2.52 14.61
C LEU A 242 5.35 1.21 14.59
N PRO A 243 5.47 0.36 15.63
CA PRO A 243 4.86 -0.96 15.63
C PRO A 243 3.34 -0.91 15.82
N PHE A 244 2.64 -1.87 15.22
CA PHE A 244 1.26 -2.18 15.54
C PHE A 244 1.20 -3.17 16.71
N TYR A 245 0.19 -2.99 17.56
CA TYR A 245 -0.13 -3.95 18.62
C TYR A 245 -1.35 -4.82 18.23
N HIS A 246 -1.49 -5.07 16.93
CA HIS A 246 -2.56 -5.85 16.31
C HIS A 246 -2.00 -6.66 15.14
N ASN A 247 -2.33 -7.94 15.07
CA ASN A 247 -1.86 -8.82 14.00
C ASN A 247 -2.94 -8.97 12.92
N SER A 248 -2.72 -8.35 11.76
CA SER A 248 -3.51 -8.59 10.54
C SER A 248 -2.65 -8.32 9.30
N GLN A 249 -3.13 -8.76 8.14
CA GLN A 249 -2.46 -8.54 6.87
C GLN A 249 -2.68 -7.11 6.38
N LYS A 250 -1.94 -6.15 6.96
CA LYS A 250 -1.93 -4.77 6.47
C LYS A 250 -1.33 -4.73 5.07
N GLU A 251 -2.10 -4.27 4.10
CA GLU A 251 -1.69 -4.29 2.69
C GLU A 251 -1.51 -2.89 2.09
N SER A 252 -2.29 -1.88 2.51
CA SER A 252 -2.23 -0.55 1.89
C SER A 252 -2.08 0.59 2.88
N VAL A 253 -1.38 1.67 2.49
CA VAL A 253 -1.23 2.90 3.27
C VAL A 253 -1.27 4.15 2.40
N CYS A 254 -1.91 5.21 2.88
CA CYS A 254 -1.71 6.56 2.34
C CYS A 254 -1.75 7.62 3.44
N PHE A 255 -1.17 8.79 3.19
CA PHE A 255 -1.30 9.94 4.07
C PHE A 255 -2.70 10.54 3.95
N LYS A 256 -3.40 10.60 5.09
CA LYS A 256 -4.59 11.46 5.25
C LYS A 256 -4.17 12.92 5.41
N ASP A 257 -3.15 13.13 6.25
CA ASP A 257 -2.53 14.42 6.55
C ASP A 257 -1.09 14.17 7.06
N PRO A 258 -0.23 15.20 7.24
CA PRO A 258 1.17 14.99 7.62
C PRO A 258 1.44 14.24 8.93
N ASN A 259 0.42 13.99 9.76
CA ASN A 259 0.52 13.26 11.03
C ASN A 259 -0.41 12.04 11.11
N THR A 260 -1.24 11.78 10.10
CA THR A 260 -2.22 10.69 10.12
C THR A 260 -2.19 9.91 8.81
N LEU A 261 -2.19 8.59 8.91
CA LEU A 261 -2.30 7.69 7.77
C LEU A 261 -3.68 7.04 7.73
N TYR A 262 -4.17 6.77 6.52
CA TYR A 262 -5.14 5.71 6.30
C TYR A 262 -4.39 4.40 6.03
N ILE A 263 -4.88 3.29 6.59
CA ILE A 263 -4.33 1.94 6.38
C ILE A 263 -5.49 0.99 6.14
N THR A 264 -5.32 -0.02 5.28
CA THR A 264 -6.26 -1.16 5.17
C THR A 264 -5.60 -2.50 5.43
N ASP A 265 -6.40 -3.50 5.78
CA ASP A 265 -6.01 -4.91 5.70
C ASP A 265 -6.93 -5.76 4.84
N GLU A 266 -6.38 -6.87 4.41
CA GLU A 266 -7.13 -7.94 3.77
C GLU A 266 -8.01 -8.71 4.75
N LYS A 267 -9.10 -9.20 4.20
CA LYS A 267 -10.01 -10.09 4.89
C LYS A 267 -9.38 -11.47 5.09
N THR A 268 -8.84 -11.73 6.27
CA THR A 268 -8.41 -13.08 6.66
C THR A 268 -9.56 -13.95 7.17
N HIS A 269 -9.43 -15.28 7.06
CA HIS A 269 -10.48 -16.27 7.38
C HIS A 269 -11.22 -15.99 8.70
N GLY A 270 -12.45 -15.47 8.60
CA GLY A 270 -13.37 -15.24 9.73
C GLY A 270 -13.44 -13.81 10.26
N SER A 271 -12.55 -12.92 9.82
CA SER A 271 -12.55 -11.48 10.18
C SER A 271 -13.01 -10.62 9.00
N ALA A 272 -13.44 -9.38 9.24
CA ALA A 272 -13.60 -8.38 8.19
C ALA A 272 -12.23 -7.78 7.82
N GLY A 273 -12.12 -7.18 6.63
CA GLY A 273 -11.07 -6.18 6.37
C GLY A 273 -11.52 -4.83 6.94
N TYR A 274 -10.59 -3.96 7.30
CA TYR A 274 -10.87 -2.71 7.99
C TYR A 274 -10.17 -1.53 7.32
N LEU A 275 -10.78 -0.35 7.47
CA LEU A 275 -10.13 0.93 7.26
C LEU A 275 -9.69 1.48 8.63
N TYR A 276 -8.44 1.87 8.74
CA TYR A 276 -7.83 2.40 9.96
C TYR A 276 -7.36 3.84 9.78
N GLU A 277 -7.32 4.59 10.89
CA GLU A 277 -6.42 5.74 11.04
C GLU A 277 -5.21 5.33 11.89
N PHE A 278 -4.02 5.77 11.49
CA PHE A 278 -2.81 5.61 12.28
C PHE A 278 -2.14 6.96 12.52
N LYS A 279 -2.00 7.34 13.80
CA LYS A 279 -1.31 8.59 14.17
C LYS A 279 0.19 8.38 14.24
N LEU A 280 0.94 9.22 13.53
CA LEU A 280 2.41 9.24 13.55
C LEU A 280 2.99 9.92 14.80
N ARG A 281 2.17 10.69 15.53
CA ARG A 281 2.54 11.48 16.71
C ARG A 281 1.41 11.50 17.74
#